data_AF-A0A7W1GLX5-F1
#
_entry.id   AF-A0A7W1GLX5-F1
#
_cell.length_a   1.000
_cell.length_b   1.000
_cell.length_c   1.000
_cell.angle_alpha   90.00
_cell.angle_beta   90.00
_cell.angle_gamma   90.00
#
_symmetry.space_group_name_H-M   'P 1'
#
loop_
_entity.id
_entity.type
_entity.pdbx_description
1 polymer ?
#
loop_
_entity_poly.entity_id
_entity_poly.type
_entity_poly.pdbx_seq_one_letter_code
_entity_poly.pdbx_strand_id
1 'polypeptide(L)'
;METILEEQLWTEEGGGDHSGWFCVRTNPFPCPAAGCDFVALYMTAVHLILVWEERDDPNLLRHAQRAKEVGRNPAVVDYRTSFGPSASYYAWEASGRPVHGIRQ
;
A
#
# COMPACT_ATOMS: atom_id res chain seq x y z
N MET A 1 5.62 10.80 33.20
CA MET A 1 4.48 10.10 32.60
C MET A 1 4.64 10.25 31.10
N GLU A 2 5.35 9.29 30.52
CA GLU A 2 5.75 9.31 29.11
C GLU A 2 4.59 8.72 28.30
N THR A 3 3.97 9.54 27.46
CA THR A 3 2.91 9.12 26.54
C THR A 3 3.51 8.22 25.48
N ILE A 4 3.46 6.91 25.73
CA ILE A 4 3.76 5.89 24.73
C ILE A 4 2.59 5.92 23.76
N LEU A 5 2.75 6.64 22.65
CA LEU A 5 1.92 6.42 21.47
C LEU A 5 2.23 4.99 21.02
N GLU A 6 1.41 4.04 21.45
CA GLU A 6 1.18 2.78 20.74
C GLU A 6 0.73 3.15 19.32
N GLU A 7 1.71 3.41 18.46
CA GLU A 7 1.54 3.51 17.03
C GLU A 7 0.81 2.24 16.59
N GLN A 8 -0.37 2.44 15.99
CA GLN A 8 -1.32 1.43 15.54
C GLN A 8 -0.68 0.53 14.46
N LEU A 9 0.20 -0.37 14.89
CA LEU A 9 0.87 -1.35 14.07
C LEU A 9 -0.17 -2.33 13.53
N TRP A 10 -0.56 -2.14 12.27
CA TRP A 10 -1.39 -3.11 11.59
C TRP A 10 -0.55 -4.33 11.21
N THR A 11 -0.88 -5.47 11.79
CA THR A 11 -0.40 -6.78 11.37
C THR A 11 -1.55 -7.48 10.66
N GLU A 12 -1.43 -7.64 9.35
CA GLU A 12 -2.36 -8.43 8.58
C GLU A 12 -2.13 -9.91 8.97
N GLU A 13 -2.98 -10.47 9.84
CA GLU A 13 -2.97 -11.92 10.18
C GLU A 13 -3.31 -12.83 8.98
N GLY A 14 -3.52 -12.26 7.79
CA GLY A 14 -3.97 -12.96 6.60
C GLY A 14 -3.46 -12.33 5.32
N GLY A 15 -2.15 -12.12 5.21
CA GLY A 15 -1.50 -11.83 3.94
C GLY A 15 -1.66 -13.01 2.97
N GLY A 16 -2.82 -13.07 2.30
CA GLY A 16 -3.04 -13.99 1.19
C GLY A 16 -1.98 -13.76 0.11
N ASP A 17 -1.66 -14.79 -0.65
CA ASP A 17 -0.71 -14.70 -1.78
C ASP A 17 -1.13 -13.59 -2.78
N HIS A 18 -2.44 -13.26 -2.85
CA HIS A 18 -3.04 -12.31 -3.79
C HIS A 18 -2.57 -12.54 -5.25
N SER A 19 -2.09 -13.75 -5.56
CA SER A 19 -1.68 -14.14 -6.89
C SER A 19 -2.84 -13.97 -7.86
N GLY A 20 -2.57 -13.29 -8.98
CA GLY A 20 -3.59 -12.94 -9.99
C GLY A 20 -4.35 -11.64 -9.73
N TRP A 21 -4.07 -10.95 -8.62
CA TRP A 21 -4.62 -9.62 -8.34
C TRP A 21 -3.76 -8.53 -8.99
N PHE A 22 -4.22 -7.29 -8.89
CA PHE A 22 -3.60 -6.12 -9.51
C PHE A 22 -3.13 -5.11 -8.46
N CYS A 23 -2.05 -4.40 -8.78
CA CYS A 23 -1.58 -3.26 -8.00
C CYS A 23 -1.18 -2.11 -8.93
N VAL A 24 -0.85 -0.97 -8.34
CA VAL A 24 -0.40 0.22 -9.08
C VAL A 24 1.10 0.40 -8.87
N ARG A 25 1.90 0.17 -9.92
CA ARG A 25 3.32 0.57 -9.94
C ARG A 25 3.42 2.08 -10.10
N THR A 26 4.35 2.72 -9.41
CA THR A 26 4.63 4.15 -9.54
C THR A 26 6.13 4.42 -9.66
N ASN A 27 6.51 5.66 -10.00
CA ASN A 27 7.85 6.15 -9.74
C ASN A 27 8.19 6.00 -8.24
N PRO A 28 9.48 5.86 -7.89
CA PRO A 28 9.93 5.76 -6.51
C PRO A 28 9.36 6.89 -5.64
N PHE A 29 8.81 6.52 -4.49
CA PHE A 29 8.22 7.47 -3.56
C PHE A 29 8.73 7.20 -2.15
N PRO A 30 9.55 8.09 -1.58
CA PRO A 30 10.03 7.93 -0.21
C PRO A 30 8.86 8.05 0.77
N CYS A 31 8.90 7.24 1.82
CA CYS A 31 7.94 7.33 2.92
C CYS A 31 8.00 8.73 3.56
N PRO A 32 6.87 9.41 3.79
CA PRO A 32 6.87 10.74 4.40
C PRO A 32 7.11 10.71 5.91
N ALA A 33 7.12 9.53 6.56
CA ALA A 33 7.42 9.44 7.99
C ALA A 33 8.87 9.82 8.28
N ALA A 34 9.05 10.63 9.32
CA ALA A 34 10.36 11.00 9.82
C ALA A 34 11.15 9.75 10.24
N GLY A 35 12.36 9.59 9.70
CA GLY A 35 13.24 8.46 10.02
C GLY A 35 12.89 7.15 9.32
N CYS A 36 12.00 7.16 8.32
CA CYS A 36 11.69 5.98 7.53
C CYS A 36 12.41 6.01 6.17
N ASP A 37 13.31 5.05 5.94
CA ASP A 37 14.07 4.93 4.69
C ASP A 37 13.34 4.11 3.61
N PHE A 38 12.07 3.75 3.83
CA PHE A 38 11.30 2.96 2.86
C PHE A 38 11.01 3.77 1.60
N VAL A 39 11.30 3.18 0.43
CA VAL A 39 11.01 3.77 -0.88
C VAL A 39 10.01 2.86 -1.61
N ALA A 40 8.79 3.35 -1.76
CA ALA A 40 7.71 2.62 -2.41
C ALA A 40 7.86 2.68 -3.95
N LEU A 41 7.92 1.52 -4.59
CA LEU A 41 7.81 1.39 -6.06
C LEU A 41 6.38 1.11 -6.53
N TYR A 42 5.47 0.88 -5.58
CA TYR A 42 4.07 0.59 -5.80
C TYR A 42 3.22 1.49 -4.90
N MET A 43 1.92 1.58 -5.18
CA MET A 43 0.97 2.19 -4.27
C MET A 43 0.89 1.36 -3.00
N THR A 44 1.24 1.98 -1.88
CA THR A 44 1.27 1.33 -0.58
C THR A 44 0.40 2.08 0.42
N ALA A 45 -0.16 1.34 1.37
CA ALA A 45 -0.53 1.86 2.67
C ALA A 45 0.21 1.03 3.72
N VAL A 46 0.65 1.63 4.83
CA VAL A 46 1.36 0.88 5.89
C VAL A 46 2.49 -0.03 5.38
N HIS A 47 3.30 0.46 4.43
CA HIS A 47 4.35 -0.28 3.70
C HIS A 47 3.91 -1.58 3.00
N LEU A 48 2.61 -1.84 2.95
CA LEU A 48 2.01 -2.97 2.26
C LEU A 48 1.48 -2.50 0.90
N ILE A 49 1.78 -3.27 -0.13
CA ILE A 49 1.31 -3.00 -1.49
C ILE A 49 -0.21 -3.18 -1.49
N LEU A 50 -0.93 -2.12 -1.83
CA LEU A 50 -2.38 -2.25 -2.00
C LEU A 50 -2.68 -3.06 -3.25
N VAL A 51 -3.54 -4.06 -3.09
CA VAL A 51 -3.97 -4.96 -4.17
C VAL A 51 -5.49 -5.00 -4.30
N TRP A 52 -5.94 -5.27 -5.52
CA TRP A 52 -7.34 -5.40 -5.93
C TRP A 52 -7.53 -6.63 -6.81
N GLU A 53 -8.64 -7.33 -6.67
CA GLU A 53 -8.95 -8.52 -7.46
C GLU A 53 -9.21 -8.19 -8.93
N GLU A 54 -9.90 -7.07 -9.20
CA GLU A 54 -10.26 -6.64 -10.55
C GLU A 54 -9.33 -5.55 -11.09
N ARG A 55 -8.92 -5.66 -12.36
CA ARG A 55 -7.97 -4.73 -13.00
C ARG A 55 -8.56 -3.34 -13.20
N ASP A 56 -9.85 -3.27 -13.49
CA ASP A 56 -10.61 -2.05 -13.74
C ASP A 56 -11.43 -1.59 -12.52
N ASP A 57 -11.07 -2.09 -11.32
CA ASP A 57 -11.69 -1.64 -10.08
C ASP A 57 -11.69 -0.10 -9.97
N PRO A 58 -12.83 0.54 -9.67
CA PRO A 58 -12.93 1.99 -9.60
C PRO A 58 -12.00 2.63 -8.55
N ASN A 59 -11.75 1.97 -7.41
CA ASN A 59 -10.83 2.48 -6.41
C ASN A 59 -9.39 2.38 -6.89
N LEU A 60 -9.00 1.27 -7.51
CA LEU A 60 -7.68 1.13 -8.13
C LEU A 60 -7.44 2.25 -9.15
N LEU A 61 -8.37 2.45 -10.09
CA LEU A 61 -8.25 3.48 -11.13
C LEU A 61 -8.22 4.89 -10.54
N ARG A 62 -9.01 5.17 -9.50
CA ARG A 62 -8.98 6.44 -8.78
C ARG A 62 -7.63 6.71 -8.12
N HIS A 63 -7.01 5.72 -7.48
CA HIS A 63 -5.69 5.88 -6.86
C HIS A 63 -4.59 6.05 -7.92
N ALA A 64 -4.67 5.30 -9.02
CA ALA A 64 -3.80 5.51 -10.17
C ALA A 64 -3.95 6.93 -10.73
N GLN A 65 -5.16 7.43 -10.93
CA GLN A 65 -5.37 8.80 -11.41
C GLN A 65 -4.74 9.84 -10.48
N ARG A 66 -4.95 9.74 -9.15
CA ARG A 66 -4.35 10.66 -8.17
C ARG A 66 -2.83 10.63 -8.21
N ALA A 67 -2.22 9.44 -8.34
CA ALA A 67 -0.78 9.31 -8.50
C ALA A 67 -0.28 9.99 -9.79
N LYS A 68 -1.06 9.94 -10.87
CA LYS A 68 -0.75 10.61 -12.14
C LYS A 68 -0.77 12.13 -11.99
N GLU A 69 -1.76 12.66 -11.29
CA GLU A 69 -1.93 14.11 -11.05
C GLU A 69 -0.73 14.73 -10.32
N VAL A 70 -0.04 13.95 -9.47
CA VAL A 70 1.19 14.36 -8.77
C VAL A 70 2.47 13.91 -9.47
N GLY A 71 2.40 13.47 -10.73
CA GLY A 71 3.57 13.15 -11.55
C GLY A 71 4.26 11.82 -11.23
N ARG A 72 3.59 10.88 -10.55
CA ARG A 72 4.18 9.58 -10.15
C ARG A 72 4.13 8.49 -11.21
N ASN A 73 3.75 8.80 -12.46
CA ASN A 73 3.72 7.88 -13.60
C ASN A 73 3.15 6.47 -13.29
N PRO A 74 1.86 6.38 -12.88
CA PRO A 74 1.27 5.14 -12.42
C PRO A 74 0.94 4.18 -13.57
N ALA A 75 1.08 2.89 -13.30
CA ALA A 75 0.66 1.82 -14.20
C ALA A 75 0.00 0.68 -13.42
N VAL A 76 -1.15 0.21 -13.89
CA VAL A 76 -1.82 -0.98 -13.36
C VAL A 76 -1.10 -2.22 -13.88
N VAL A 77 -0.65 -3.08 -12.96
CA VAL A 77 0.11 -4.31 -13.27
C VAL A 77 -0.41 -5.46 -12.43
N ASP A 78 -0.19 -6.70 -12.90
CA ASP A 78 -0.41 -7.90 -12.09
C ASP A 78 0.54 -7.89 -10.89
N TYR A 79 -0.02 -8.07 -9.69
CA TYR A 79 0.74 -8.22 -8.47
C TYR A 79 1.49 -9.54 -8.46
N ARG A 80 2.68 -9.52 -7.88
CA ARG A 80 3.53 -10.69 -7.64
C ARG A 80 4.05 -10.58 -6.23
N THR A 81 4.05 -11.69 -5.49
CA THR A 81 4.62 -11.76 -4.12
C THR A 81 6.08 -11.31 -4.03
N SER A 82 6.83 -11.44 -5.14
CA SER A 82 8.19 -10.92 -5.25
C SER A 82 8.31 -9.39 -5.15
N PHE A 83 7.21 -8.64 -5.28
CA PHE A 83 7.22 -7.18 -5.16
C PHE A 83 7.31 -6.70 -3.70
N GLY A 84 6.91 -7.55 -2.76
CA GLY A 84 6.84 -7.23 -1.35
C GLY A 84 5.49 -7.62 -0.75
N PRO A 85 5.33 -7.45 0.56
CA PRO A 85 4.10 -7.81 1.25
C PRO A 85 2.93 -6.90 0.80
N SER A 86 1.72 -7.44 0.86
CA SER A 86 0.53 -6.84 0.24
C SER A 86 -0.69 -6.91 1.15
N ALA A 87 -1.60 -5.96 0.92
CA ALA A 87 -2.86 -5.81 1.60
C ALA A 87 -4.00 -5.60 0.61
N SER A 88 -5.11 -6.30 0.81
CA SER A 88 -6.34 -5.97 0.08
C SER A 88 -6.77 -4.54 0.41
N TYR A 89 -7.08 -3.73 -0.61
CA TYR A 89 -7.59 -2.37 -0.41
C TYR A 89 -8.79 -2.34 0.55
N TYR A 90 -9.69 -3.31 0.44
CA TYR A 90 -10.90 -3.37 1.26
C TYR A 90 -10.61 -3.81 2.69
N ALA A 91 -9.63 -4.70 2.90
CA ALA A 91 -9.17 -5.05 4.24
C ALA A 91 -8.52 -3.84 4.93
N TRP A 92 -7.65 -3.12 4.22
CA TRP A 92 -7.07 -1.87 4.70
C TRP A 92 -8.13 -0.81 5.00
N GLU A 93 -9.12 -0.64 4.12
CA GLU A 93 -10.21 0.30 4.32
C GLU A 93 -11.07 -0.07 5.54
N ALA A 94 -11.41 -1.36 5.68
CA ALA A 94 -12.17 -1.89 6.82
C ALA A 94 -11.41 -1.74 8.14
N SER A 95 -10.07 -1.75 8.11
CA SER A 95 -9.22 -1.50 9.29
C SER A 95 -9.14 -0.02 9.71
N GLY A 96 -9.87 0.88 9.03
CA GLY A 96 -9.89 2.31 9.37
C GLY A 96 -8.80 3.13 8.66
N ARG A 97 -8.21 2.60 7.58
CA ARG A 97 -7.20 3.28 6.76
C ARG A 97 -5.94 3.68 7.53
N PRO A 98 -5.26 2.76 8.22
CA PRO A 98 -4.01 3.06 8.89
C PRO A 98 -2.98 3.60 7.88
N VAL A 99 -2.16 4.54 8.34
CA VAL A 99 -1.17 5.23 7.49
C VAL A 99 0.27 4.75 7.74
N HIS A 100 0.53 4.12 8.90
CA HIS A 100 1.80 3.45 9.22
C HIS A 100 1.64 2.03 9.80
N GLY A 101 2.57 1.17 9.38
CA GLY A 101 2.84 -0.24 9.71
C GLY A 101 4.00 -0.64 8.77
N ILE A 102 4.96 -1.51 9.03
CA ILE A 102 5.34 -2.41 10.12
C ILE A 102 6.68 -1.91 10.71
N ARG A 103 6.95 -2.16 12.01
CA ARG A 103 8.28 -1.99 12.64
C ARG A 103 9.16 -3.18 12.23
N GLN A 104 10.35 -2.94 11.69
CA GLN A 104 11.34 -4.01 11.41
C GLN A 104 11.63 -4.85 12.67
#